data_AF-A0A6N7WM78-F1
#
_entry.id   AF-A0A6N7WM78-F1
#
_cell.length_a   1.000
_cell.length_b   1.000
_cell.length_c   1.000
_cell.angle_alpha   90.00
_cell.angle_beta   90.00
_cell.angle_gamma   90.00
#
_symmetry.space_group_name_H-M   'P 1'
#
loop_
_entity.id
_entity.type
_entity.pdbx_description
1 polymer ?
#
loop_
_entity_poly.entity_id
_entity_poly.type
_entity_poly.pdbx_seq_one_letter_code
_entity_poly.pdbx_strand_id
1 'polypeptide(L)' 'MKLNSIYSSDEFKKISSHLPNWEYDKDYSKNEIDIFDEQLEDVNDFIGYENEAGIFISEMIYKLRSNPQY' A
#
# COMPACT_ATOMS: atom_id res chain seq x y z
N MET A 1 8.24 10.90 0.22
CA MET A 1 6.91 10.60 0.77
C MET A 1 7.01 9.48 1.78
N LYS A 2 6.34 9.60 2.94
CA LYS A 2 6.30 8.56 3.96
C LYS A 2 4.99 7.80 3.94
N LEU A 3 5.02 6.47 4.07
CA LEU A 3 3.81 5.65 4.13
C LEU A 3 2.94 5.98 5.34
N ASN A 4 3.55 6.37 6.47
CA ASN A 4 2.84 6.84 7.67
C ASN A 4 2.04 8.13 7.50
N SER A 5 2.22 8.85 6.38
CA SER A 5 1.44 10.04 6.05
C SER A 5 0.14 9.71 5.29
N ILE A 6 -0.01 8.45 4.88
CA ILE A 6 -1.11 7.94 4.04
C ILE A 6 -1.90 6.88 4.81
N TYR A 7 -1.18 5.96 5.47
CA TYR A 7 -1.74 4.82 6.18
C TYR A 7 -1.51 4.92 7.67
N SER A 8 -2.39 4.30 8.43
CA SER A 8 -2.19 3.97 9.82
C SER A 8 -1.22 2.79 9.98
N SER A 9 -0.65 2.64 11.17
CA SER A 9 0.26 1.53 11.48
C SER A 9 -0.43 0.18 11.33
N ASP A 10 -1.72 0.09 11.65
CA ASP A 10 -2.48 -1.14 11.56
C ASP A 10 -2.79 -1.52 10.11
N GLU A 11 -3.11 -0.54 9.26
CA GLU A 11 -3.23 -0.76 7.81
C GLU A 11 -1.91 -1.29 7.23
N PHE A 12 -0.79 -0.64 7.54
CA PHE A 12 0.52 -1.05 7.05
C PHE A 12 0.93 -2.46 7.52
N LYS A 13 0.66 -2.80 8.78
CA LYS A 13 0.97 -4.15 9.31
C LYS A 13 0.25 -5.26 8.53
N LYS A 14 -0.99 -5.03 8.10
CA LYS A 14 -1.78 -6.04 7.36
C LYS A 14 -1.16 -6.43 6.03
N ILE A 15 -0.46 -5.51 5.36
CA ILE A 15 0.21 -5.77 4.08
C ILE A 15 1.70 -6.12 4.23
N SER A 16 2.30 -5.82 5.39
CA SER A 16 3.75 -5.96 5.60
C SER A 16 4.28 -7.39 5.41
N SER A 17 3.43 -8.41 5.63
CA SER A 17 3.78 -9.81 5.37
C SER A 17 3.93 -10.13 3.88
N HIS A 18 3.22 -9.40 3.02
CA HIS A 18 3.32 -9.53 1.56
C HIS A 18 4.38 -8.60 0.98
N LEU A 19 4.62 -7.46 1.65
CA LEU A 19 5.51 -6.39 1.20
C LEU A 19 6.61 -6.10 2.24
N PRO A 20 7.51 -7.06 2.55
CA PRO A 20 8.42 -6.98 3.69
C PRO A 20 9.57 -5.97 3.53
N ASN A 21 9.81 -5.47 2.31
CA ASN A 21 10.88 -4.52 2.02
C ASN A 21 10.49 -3.05 2.26
N TRP A 22 9.26 -2.82 2.73
CA TRP A 22 8.75 -1.49 3.01
C TRP A 22 8.82 -1.19 4.51
N GLU A 23 9.05 0.07 4.82
CA GLU A 23 9.22 0.62 6.15
C GLU A 23 8.23 1.76 6.33
N TYR A 24 7.50 1.73 7.44
CA TYR A 24 6.41 2.65 7.69
C TYR A 24 6.85 4.13 7.79
N ASP A 25 8.02 4.37 8.40
CA ASP A 25 8.52 5.72 8.72
C ASP A 25 9.60 6.24 7.74
N LYS A 26 10.02 5.40 6.78
CA LYS A 26 11.02 5.75 5.76
C LYS A 26 10.44 6.77 4.78
N ASP A 27 11.30 7.69 4.35
CA ASP A 27 10.97 8.65 3.30
C ASP A 27 11.37 8.06 1.93
N TYR A 28 10.38 7.91 1.05
CA TYR A 28 10.52 7.31 -0.28
C TYR A 28 10.50 8.34 -1.38
N SER A 29 11.25 8.10 -2.45
CA SER A 29 11.12 8.85 -3.70
C SER A 29 9.80 8.54 -4.40
N LYS A 30 9.39 9.38 -5.36
CA LYS A 30 8.18 9.14 -6.17
C LYS A 30 8.23 7.80 -6.89
N ASN A 31 9.36 7.49 -7.54
CA ASN A 31 9.57 6.20 -8.22
C ASN A 31 9.44 5.00 -7.27
N GLU A 32 9.89 5.13 -6.02
CA GLU A 32 9.67 4.06 -5.03
C GLU A 32 8.18 3.93 -4.69
N ILE A 33 7.45 5.04 -4.52
CA ILE A 33 6.00 4.96 -4.29
C ILE A 33 5.25 4.35 -5.49
N ASP A 34 5.67 4.64 -6.73
CA ASP A 34 5.09 4.01 -7.93
C ASP A 34 5.29 2.48 -7.89
N ILE A 35 6.48 2.01 -7.50
CA ILE A 35 6.75 0.58 -7.32
C ILE A 35 5.90 -0.02 -6.18
N PHE A 36 5.68 0.73 -5.11
CA PHE A 36 4.81 0.28 -4.01
C PHE A 36 3.35 0.13 -4.47
N ASP A 37 2.85 1.05 -5.29
CA ASP A 37 1.50 0.99 -5.88
C ASP A 37 1.32 -0.25 -6.77
N GLU A 38 2.27 -0.51 -7.67
CA GLU A 38 2.29 -1.72 -8.50
C GLU A 38 2.30 -2.99 -7.64
N GLN A 39 3.12 -3.02 -6.59
CA GLN A 39 3.18 -4.17 -5.69
C GLN A 39 1.90 -4.37 -4.87
N LEU A 40 1.17 -3.30 -4.53
CA LEU A 40 -0.14 -3.43 -3.91
C LEU A 40 -1.15 -4.06 -4.87
N GLU A 41 -1.12 -3.69 -6.15
CA GLU A 41 -1.97 -4.31 -7.18
C GLU A 41 -1.65 -5.81 -7.33
N ASP A 42 -0.36 -6.18 -7.41
CA ASP A 42 0.06 -7.59 -7.47
C ASP A 42 -0.46 -8.41 -6.28
N VAL A 43 -0.42 -7.83 -5.08
CA VAL A 43 -0.93 -8.50 -3.86
C VAL A 43 -2.45 -8.61 -3.91
N ASN A 44 -3.14 -7.58 -4.41
CA ASN A 44 -4.59 -7.60 -4.58
C ASN A 44 -5.04 -8.67 -5.58
N ASP A 45 -4.35 -8.77 -6.72
CA ASP A 45 -4.57 -9.81 -7.73
C ASP A 45 -4.34 -11.21 -7.16
N PHE A 46 -3.29 -11.39 -6.37
CA PHE A 46 -2.98 -12.67 -5.73
C PHE A 46 -4.04 -13.10 -4.70
N ILE A 47 -4.54 -12.16 -3.89
CA ILE A 47 -5.53 -12.42 -2.85
C ILE A 47 -6.95 -12.54 -3.42
N GLY A 48 -7.24 -11.81 -4.50
CA GLY A 48 -8.54 -11.75 -5.16
C GLY A 48 -9.48 -10.70 -4.54
N TYR A 49 -10.23 -10.02 -5.41
CA TYR A 49 -11.02 -8.82 -5.11
C TYR A 49 -12.32 -9.03 -4.33
N GLU A 50 -12.85 -10.26 -4.28
CA GLU A 50 -14.20 -10.54 -3.76
C GLU A 50 -14.23 -10.91 -2.27
N ASN A 51 -13.09 -10.83 -1.57
CA ASN A 51 -12.98 -11.12 -0.15
C ASN A 51 -12.55 -9.88 0.65
N GLU A 52 -12.70 -9.95 1.98
CA GLU A 52 -12.40 -8.82 2.88
C GLU A 52 -10.97 -8.29 2.73
N ALA A 53 -9.99 -9.17 2.47
CA ALA A 53 -8.59 -8.78 2.31
C ALA A 53 -8.36 -8.06 0.97
N GLY A 54 -8.96 -8.53 -0.12
CA GLY A 54 -8.88 -7.87 -1.43
C GLY A 54 -9.61 -6.52 -1.44
N ILE A 55 -10.78 -6.43 -0.80
CA ILE A 55 -11.48 -5.14 -0.63
C ILE A 55 -10.59 -4.16 0.16
N PHE A 56 -9.99 -4.62 1.25
CA PHE A 56 -9.09 -3.81 2.06
C PHE A 56 -7.88 -3.29 1.25
N ILE A 57 -7.23 -4.14 0.44
CA ILE A 57 -6.09 -3.70 -0.38
C ILE A 57 -6.54 -2.73 -1.49
N SER A 58 -7.70 -2.99 -2.08
CA SER A 58 -8.31 -2.06 -3.07
C SER A 58 -8.54 -0.68 -2.47
N GLU A 59 -9.01 -0.60 -1.23
CA GLU A 59 -9.15 0.67 -0.50
C GLU A 59 -7.80 1.33 -0.22
N MET A 60 -6.76 0.55 0.10
CA MET A 60 -5.40 1.10 0.28
C MET A 60 -4.86 1.71 -1.01
N ILE A 61 -4.97 1.02 -2.14
CA ILE A 61 -4.57 1.52 -3.47
C ILE A 61 -5.31 2.83 -3.78
N TYR A 62 -6.62 2.86 -3.55
CA TYR A 62 -7.42 4.07 -3.75
C TYR A 62 -6.93 5.23 -2.86
N LYS A 63 -6.62 4.96 -1.59
CA LYS A 63 -6.09 5.95 -0.64
C LYS A 63 -4.73 6.50 -1.05
N LEU A 64 -3.86 5.65 -1.61
CA LEU A 64 -2.57 6.06 -2.18
C LEU A 64 -2.77 7.05 -3.32
N ARG A 65 -3.54 6.63 -4.33
CA ARG A 65 -3.82 7.36 -5.57
C ARG A 65 -4.58 8.66 -5.36
N SER A 66 -5.35 8.72 -4.29
CA SER A 66 -6.09 9.93 -3.90
C SER A 66 -5.26 10.89 -3.05
N ASN A 67 -4.02 10.52 -2.65
CA ASN A 67 -3.16 11.41 -1.89
C ASN A 67 -2.58 12.50 -2.80
N PRO A 68 -2.79 13.80 -2.51
CA PRO A 68 -2.32 14.88 -3.37
C PRO A 68 -0.80 15.03 -3.44
N GLN A 69 -0.05 14.35 -2.57
CA GLN A 69 1.41 14.33 -2.62
C GLN A 69 1.96 13.25 -3.58
N TYR A 70 1.12 12.34 -4.07
CA TYR A 70 1.48 11.23 -4.95
C TYR A 70 1.35 11.62 -6.43
#